data_AF-A0A2G1WZ39-F1
#
_entry.id   AF-A0A2G1WZ39-F1
#
_cell.length_a   1.000
_cell.length_b   1.000
_cell.length_c   1.000
_cell.angle_alpha   90.00
_cell.angle_beta   90.00
_cell.angle_gamma   90.00
#
_symmetry.space_group_name_H-M   'P 1'
#
loop_
_entity.id
_entity.type
_entity.pdbx_description
1 polymer ?
#
loop_
_entity_poly.entity_id
_entity_poly.type
_entity_poly.pdbx_seq_one_letter_code
_entity_poly.pdbx_strand_id
1 'polypeptide(L)' 'MGTKIYDDTLSEIVESSEGTELDFKSAKVITDVDDRNRSKIAKNLVGFANRSGGLIVFGIDDQSREPEGKEISVHHK' A
#
# COMPACT_ATOMS: atom_id res chain seq x y z
N MET A 1 8.38 -10.69 -21.11
CA MET A 1 8.53 -10.46 -19.66
C MET A 1 8.26 -8.98 -19.42
N GLY A 2 7.20 -8.66 -18.69
CA GLY A 2 6.92 -7.28 -18.27
C GLY A 2 7.83 -6.90 -17.11
N THR A 3 8.33 -5.67 -17.08
CA THR A 3 9.03 -5.14 -15.91
C THR A 3 7.98 -4.50 -15.01
N LYS A 4 7.91 -4.93 -13.75
CA LYS A 4 7.15 -4.21 -12.71
C LYS A 4 7.98 -2.99 -12.32
N ILE A 5 7.40 -1.80 -12.43
CA ILE A 5 8.04 -0.57 -11.93
C ILE A 5 7.30 -0.15 -10.66
N TYR A 6 8.06 -0.05 -9.57
CA TYR A 6 7.65 0.56 -8.31
C TYR A 6 8.88 1.26 -7.70
N ASP A 7 8.64 2.11 -6.71
CA ASP A 7 9.70 2.88 -6.05
C ASP A 7 10.54 1.95 -5.15
N ASP A 8 11.87 2.01 -5.22
CA ASP A 8 12.76 1.15 -4.44
C ASP A 8 12.54 1.33 -2.93
N THR A 9 12.14 2.53 -2.50
CA THR A 9 11.80 2.84 -1.11
C THR A 9 10.61 2.01 -0.61
N LEU A 10 9.71 1.55 -1.49
CA LEU A 10 8.63 0.63 -1.11
C LEU A 10 9.17 -0.75 -0.73
N SER A 11 10.24 -1.21 -1.38
CA SER A 11 10.89 -2.49 -1.03
C SER A 11 11.48 -2.42 0.37
N GLU A 12 12.19 -1.33 0.69
CA GLU A 12 12.80 -1.10 2.00
C GLU A 12 11.74 -1.03 3.11
N ILE A 13 10.60 -0.37 2.84
CA ILE A 13 9.48 -0.27 3.79
C ILE A 13 8.82 -1.65 3.97
N VAL A 14 8.65 -2.44 2.92
CA VAL A 14 8.08 -3.80 3.00
C VAL A 14 8.97 -4.75 3.81
N GLU A 15 10.29 -4.63 3.67
CA GLU A 15 11.27 -5.39 4.45
C GLU A 15 11.25 -5.01 5.94
N SER A 16 10.81 -3.79 6.26
CA SER A 16 10.52 -3.40 7.64
C SER A 16 9.24 -4.10 8.13
N SER A 17 9.35 -4.85 9.23
CA SER A 17 8.23 -5.60 9.81
C SER A 17 7.00 -4.70 9.99
N GLU A 18 5.85 -5.07 9.43
CA GLU A 18 4.56 -4.46 9.77
C GLU A 18 4.40 -4.45 11.30
N GLY A 19 4.36 -3.26 11.88
CA GLY A 19 4.34 -3.01 13.31
C GLY A 19 3.05 -2.33 13.72
N THR A 20 2.90 -2.00 15.00
CA THR A 20 1.72 -1.29 15.50
C THR A 20 1.55 0.12 14.92
N GLU A 21 2.58 0.63 14.23
CA GLU A 21 2.65 1.97 13.65
C GLU A 21 2.73 1.95 12.12
N LEU A 22 2.70 0.79 11.46
CA LEU A 22 2.80 0.66 10.00
C LEU A 22 1.72 -0.31 9.49
N ASP A 23 0.85 0.17 8.60
CA ASP A 23 -0.22 -0.62 8.00
C ASP A 23 -0.13 -0.53 6.46
N PHE A 24 -0.07 -1.69 5.82
CA PHE A 24 -0.03 -1.81 4.36
C PHE A 24 -1.44 -1.92 3.80
N LYS A 25 -1.70 -1.26 2.67
CA LYS A 25 -2.99 -1.31 1.96
C LYS A 25 -2.80 -1.41 0.45
N SER A 26 -3.64 -2.22 -0.20
CA SER A 26 -3.75 -2.20 -1.67
C SER A 26 -4.13 -0.81 -2.19
N ALA A 27 -3.60 -0.41 -3.34
CA ALA A 27 -3.97 0.82 -4.04
C ALA A 27 -5.46 0.85 -4.42
N LYS A 28 -6.13 -0.31 -4.50
CA LYS A 28 -7.58 -0.41 -4.69
C LYS A 28 -8.37 0.34 -3.61
N VAL A 29 -7.84 0.43 -2.39
CA VAL A 29 -8.52 1.10 -1.29
C VAL A 29 -8.73 2.60 -1.58
N ILE A 30 -7.85 3.23 -2.35
CA ILE A 30 -7.96 4.65 -2.72
C ILE A 30 -8.45 4.88 -4.16
N THR A 31 -8.34 3.88 -5.04
CA THR A 31 -8.75 3.97 -6.45
C THR A 31 -10.19 3.49 -6.68
N ASP A 32 -10.65 2.48 -5.94
CA ASP A 32 -12.04 2.02 -5.96
C ASP A 32 -12.84 2.75 -4.87
N VAL A 33 -13.41 3.89 -5.25
CA VAL A 33 -14.10 4.79 -4.30
C VAL A 33 -15.48 4.25 -3.94
N ASP A 34 -15.55 3.48 -2.86
CA ASP A 34 -16.78 3.02 -2.23
C ASP A 34 -16.84 3.32 -0.71
N ASP A 35 -18.03 3.20 -0.11
CA ASP A 35 -18.22 3.48 1.32
C ASP A 35 -17.46 2.52 2.23
N ARG A 36 -17.21 1.29 1.77
CA ARG A 36 -16.48 0.28 2.53
C ARG A 36 -15.00 0.67 2.65
N ASN A 37 -14.38 1.10 1.56
CA ASN A 37 -12.99 1.53 1.49
C ASN A 37 -12.79 2.86 2.23
N ARG A 38 -13.71 3.80 2.09
CA ARG A 38 -13.73 5.02 2.91
C ARG A 38 -13.79 4.71 4.41
N SER A 39 -14.65 3.76 4.81
CA SER A 39 -14.74 3.33 6.21
C SER A 39 -13.46 2.67 6.72
N LYS A 40 -12.78 1.86 5.89
CA LYS A 40 -11.48 1.25 6.25
C LYS A 40 -10.42 2.32 6.52
N ILE A 41 -10.27 3.29 5.61
CA ILE A 41 -9.31 4.39 5.78
C ILE A 41 -9.62 5.16 7.06
N ALA A 42 -10.88 5.53 7.29
CA ALA A 42 -11.29 6.25 8.48
C ALA A 42 -10.96 5.50 9.78
N LYS A 43 -11.19 4.17 9.82
CA LYS A 43 -10.85 3.34 10.98
C LYS A 43 -9.35 3.32 11.25
N ASN A 44 -8.53 3.19 10.23
CA ASN A 44 -7.07 3.19 10.37
C ASN A 44 -6.55 4.55 10.86
N LEU A 45 -7.06 5.65 10.30
CA LEU A 45 -6.73 7.01 10.74
C LEU A 45 -7.07 7.22 12.23
N VAL A 46 -8.27 6.81 12.65
CA VAL A 46 -8.67 6.89 14.06
C VAL A 46 -7.82 5.98 14.94
N GLY A 47 -7.48 4.78 14.46
CA GLY A 47 -6.60 3.85 15.16
C GLY A 47 -5.23 4.46 15.46
N PHE A 48 -4.59 5.06 14.45
CA PHE A 48 -3.29 5.71 14.59
C PHE A 48 -3.34 6.99 15.43
N ALA A 49 -4.37 7.81 15.26
CA ALA A 49 -4.55 9.01 16.09
C ALA A 49 -4.63 8.69 17.59
N ASN A 50 -5.15 7.50 17.94
CA ASN A 50 -5.26 7.04 19.32
C ASN A 50 -4.03 6.29 19.85
N ARG A 51 -3.01 6.03 19.03
CA ARG A 51 -1.84 5.19 19.37
C ARG A 51 -0.51 5.85 18.97
N SER A 52 -0.32 7.11 19.33
CA SER A 52 0.93 7.87 19.06
C SER A 52 1.26 8.11 17.58
N GLY A 53 0.33 7.85 16.67
CA GLY A 53 0.51 8.03 15.23
C GLY A 53 0.75 6.72 14.49
N GLY A 54 1.16 6.84 13.23
CA GLY A 54 1.44 5.71 12.35
C GLY A 54 1.45 6.10 10.88
N LEU A 55 1.85 5.16 10.03
CA LEU A 55 1.98 5.29 8.59
C LEU A 55 1.03 4.30 7.90
N ILE A 56 0.24 4.79 6.95
CA ILE A 56 -0.51 3.96 6.01
C ILE A 56 0.22 4.02 4.68
N VAL A 57 0.64 2.87 4.16
CA VAL A 57 1.32 2.80 2.86
C VAL A 57 0.40 2.10 1.87
N PHE A 58 0.07 2.81 0.78
CA PHE A 58 -0.79 2.32 -0.28
C PHE A 58 0.02 1.75 -1.45
N GLY A 59 -0.51 0.70 -2.09
CA GLY A 59 0.13 0.04 -3.23
C GLY A 59 0.99 -1.16 -2.83
N ILE A 60 0.67 -1.80 -1.70
CA ILE A 60 1.21 -3.09 -1.28
C ILE A 60 0.03 -4.00 -1.02
N ASP A 61 0.07 -5.22 -1.56
CA ASP A 61 -0.98 -6.21 -1.28
C ASP A 61 -0.86 -6.70 0.17
N ASP A 62 -1.94 -6.55 0.97
CA ASP A 62 -1.94 -6.91 2.39
C ASP A 62 -1.60 -8.39 2.63
N GLN A 63 -1.87 -9.28 1.67
CA GLN A 63 -1.70 -10.72 1.86
C GLN A 63 -0.31 -11.20 1.44
N SER A 64 0.17 -10.76 0.28
CA SER A 64 1.48 -11.15 -0.25
C SER A 64 2.62 -10.26 0.26
N ARG A 65 2.30 -9.06 0.78
CA ARG A 65 3.25 -7.98 1.07
C ARG A 65 4.12 -7.62 -0.13
N GLU A 66 3.64 -7.85 -1.34
CA GLU A 66 4.35 -7.43 -2.54
C GLU A 66 3.87 -6.04 -2.98
N PRO A 67 4.80 -5.16 -3.43
CA PRO A 67 4.42 -3.93 -4.10
C PRO A 67 3.53 -4.21 -5.31
N GLU A 68 2.39 -3.53 -5.38
CA GLU A 68 1.46 -3.53 -6.51
C GLU A 68 2.04 -2.69 -7.65
N GLY A 69 3.08 -3.20 -8.30
CA GLY A 69 3.65 -2.58 -9.50
C GLY A 69 2.73 -2.76 -10.72
N LYS A 70 2.73 -1.78 -11.62
CA LYS A 70 2.11 -1.95 -12.94
C LYS A 70 3.11 -2.64 -13.86
N GLU A 71 2.71 -3.74 -14.49
CA GLU A 71 3.48 -4.29 -15.61
C GLU A 71 3.39 -3.32 -16.80
N ILE A 72 4.55 -2.81 -17.20
CA ILE A 72 4.65 -1.97 -18.40
C ILE A 72 5.32 -2.80 -19.49
N SER A 73 4.61 -2.97 -20.60
CA SER A 73 5.19 -3.55 -21.81
C SER A 73 5.97 -2.45 -22.54
N VAL A 74 7.29 -2.50 -22.49
CA VAL A 74 8.14 -1.60 -23.28
C VAL A 74 8.15 -2.14 -24.71
N HIS A 75 7.37 -1.56 -25.60
CA HIS A 75 7.53 -1.81 -27.03
C HIS A 75 8.72 -1.00 -27.54
N HIS A 76 9.84 -1.67 -27.77
CA HIS A 76 10.90 -1.11 -28.60
C HIS A 76 10.34 -0.87 -30.00
N LYS A 77 10.27 0.40 -30.40
CA LYS A 77 10.09 0.81 -31.79
C LYS A 77 11.40 0.70 -32.54
#